data_AF-D2RR17-F1
#
_entry.id   AF-D2RR17-F1
#
_cell.length_a   1.000
_cell.length_b   1.000
_cell.length_c   1.000
_cell.angle_alpha   90.00
_cell.angle_beta   90.00
_cell.angle_gamma   90.00
#
_symmetry.space_group_name_H-M   'P 1'
#
loop_
_entity.id
_entity.type
_entity.pdbx_description
1 polymer ?
#
loop_
_entity_poly.entity_id
_entity_poly.type
_entity_poly.pdbx_seq_one_letter_code
_entity_poly.pdbx_strand_id
1 'polypeptide(L)'
;MAIAGPRLDSPSAIGDEGRPRAASLWVATLVVVAVVGGIGIRTGESSLLPTLALVAGGAVAGVALTERDSFARLFVGHLLLVTCGSALAVLVIVGPVLDRALFVAAACALSLVGVAATWADIGSDDVARAVKSAAVTYISMLVSAIVVSVLLAVALAGRVALQWVTGSAAPLWSLVGFLAVVWTTAAALLIGYRKLPLRQLTPRSRRERLEARLERVHRGLRWTLFGLPVLGIVLTVLWTWGGLGATVRQFGLGVLFRGLSSPVIVWPLVAVGFGVGLVGLLADVVRRLTRQISVESTRSAVAMTVGVAITVVGVVWAVLLFFGLVRGVPRLAWGLTTSGAPIAALLLAGPLALLVVGVAAVLADGLELLPTRATGPAVAATGLLFVAIGLGGGEPVLTFATVAGALLVWDVSTFGLGLTAELGHLPDTRRLELFHAAVAVGVALGAVLLAAGLEVLRSGAFAGIGTAGGAVVIAFGAVLLLVPLRG
;
A
#
# COMPACT_ATOMS: atom_id res chain seq x y z
N MET A 1 -4.61 11.54 -21.52
CA MET A 1 -3.16 11.42 -21.34
C MET A 1 -2.87 10.09 -20.65
N ALA A 2 -2.16 9.17 -21.31
CA ALA A 2 -1.87 7.86 -20.75
C ALA A 2 -0.82 7.99 -19.63
N ILE A 3 -1.29 8.05 -18.38
CA ILE A 3 -0.42 8.10 -17.18
C ILE A 3 0.42 6.82 -17.07
N ALA A 4 -0.04 5.73 -17.69
CA ALA A 4 0.66 4.45 -17.86
C ALA A 4 0.88 4.13 -19.36
N GLY A 5 1.16 5.15 -20.18
CA GLY A 5 1.51 4.93 -21.58
C GLY A 5 2.86 4.21 -21.72
N PRO A 6 3.01 3.32 -22.71
CA PRO A 6 4.22 2.52 -22.88
C PRO A 6 5.45 3.39 -23.15
N ARG A 7 6.62 2.98 -22.64
CA ARG A 7 7.93 3.62 -22.95
C ARG A 7 8.22 3.47 -24.44
N LEU A 8 8.38 4.57 -25.17
CA LEU A 8 8.87 4.50 -26.57
C LEU A 8 10.40 4.49 -26.63
N ASP A 9 11.03 4.59 -25.46
CA ASP A 9 12.44 4.87 -25.21
C ASP A 9 13.23 3.66 -24.67
N SER A 10 12.58 2.52 -24.39
CA SER A 10 13.24 1.28 -23.94
C SER A 10 12.84 0.07 -24.80
N PRO A 11 13.72 -0.94 -24.97
CA PRO A 11 13.36 -2.25 -25.51
C PRO A 11 12.16 -2.82 -24.74
N SER A 12 11.20 -3.44 -25.43
CA SER A 12 10.00 -4.00 -24.77
C SER A 12 10.36 -5.13 -23.82
N ALA A 13 9.69 -5.19 -22.67
CA ALA A 13 9.90 -6.26 -21.69
C ALA A 13 9.44 -7.63 -22.19
N ILE A 14 8.69 -7.65 -23.30
CA ILE A 14 8.22 -8.84 -24.02
C ILE A 14 9.31 -9.43 -24.95
N GLY A 15 10.53 -8.88 -24.90
CA GLY A 15 11.70 -9.29 -25.70
C GLY A 15 12.01 -8.32 -26.83
N ASP A 16 13.11 -8.55 -27.55
CA ASP A 16 13.54 -7.77 -28.74
C ASP A 16 12.53 -7.82 -29.91
N GLU A 17 11.56 -8.72 -29.81
CA GLU A 17 10.58 -9.11 -30.83
C GLU A 17 9.26 -8.32 -30.79
N GLY A 18 9.13 -7.35 -29.87
CA GLY A 18 8.09 -6.32 -29.91
C GLY A 18 6.80 -6.60 -29.16
N ARG A 19 5.92 -5.60 -29.15
CA ARG A 19 4.72 -5.52 -28.31
C ARG A 19 3.56 -6.38 -28.81
N PRO A 20 2.60 -6.75 -27.94
CA PRO A 20 1.34 -7.33 -28.36
C PRO A 20 0.62 -6.32 -29.25
N ARG A 21 0.14 -6.78 -30.41
CA ARG A 21 -0.48 -5.86 -31.36
C ARG A 21 -1.81 -5.35 -30.85
N ALA A 22 -2.06 -4.06 -31.07
CA ALA A 22 -3.18 -3.36 -30.46
C ALA A 22 -4.55 -3.99 -30.76
N ALA A 23 -4.78 -4.54 -31.95
CA ALA A 23 -6.07 -5.14 -32.30
C ALA A 23 -6.33 -6.44 -31.54
N SER A 24 -5.34 -7.34 -31.49
CA SER A 24 -5.42 -8.60 -30.73
C SER A 24 -5.67 -8.36 -29.24
N LEU A 25 -4.91 -7.43 -28.65
CA LEU A 25 -5.02 -7.08 -27.24
C LEU A 25 -6.35 -6.39 -26.91
N TRP A 26 -6.91 -5.61 -27.84
CA TRP A 26 -8.24 -5.03 -27.71
C TRP A 26 -9.32 -6.11 -27.61
N VAL A 27 -9.28 -7.13 -28.47
CA VAL A 27 -10.24 -8.23 -28.43
C VAL A 27 -10.13 -8.99 -27.12
N ALA A 28 -8.92 -9.33 -26.68
CA ALA A 28 -8.69 -9.96 -25.38
C ALA A 28 -9.25 -9.12 -24.21
N THR A 29 -9.03 -7.80 -24.24
CA THR A 29 -9.56 -6.87 -23.23
C THR A 29 -11.09 -6.87 -23.21
N LEU A 30 -11.73 -6.81 -24.38
CA LEU A 30 -13.18 -6.83 -24.49
C LEU A 30 -13.77 -8.13 -23.94
N VAL A 31 -13.14 -9.28 -24.20
CA VAL A 31 -13.57 -10.59 -23.68
C VAL A 31 -13.49 -10.61 -22.16
N VAL A 32 -12.36 -10.22 -21.57
CA VAL A 32 -12.20 -10.17 -20.11
C VAL A 32 -13.22 -9.23 -19.47
N VAL A 33 -13.40 -8.02 -20.02
CA VAL A 33 -14.38 -7.05 -19.51
C VAL A 33 -15.81 -7.58 -19.64
N ALA A 34 -16.18 -8.19 -20.77
CA ALA A 34 -17.50 -8.74 -20.99
C ALA A 34 -17.81 -9.90 -20.03
N VAL A 35 -16.84 -10.78 -19.79
CA VAL A 35 -16.99 -11.91 -18.86
C VAL A 35 -17.11 -11.41 -17.41
N VAL A 36 -16.18 -10.56 -16.95
CA VAL A 36 -16.21 -10.03 -15.57
C VAL A 36 -17.46 -9.18 -15.33
N GLY A 37 -17.84 -8.35 -16.31
CA GLY A 37 -19.08 -7.57 -16.26
C GLY A 37 -20.33 -8.45 -16.24
N GLY A 38 -20.37 -9.49 -17.08
CA GLY A 38 -21.46 -10.47 -17.12
C GLY A 38 -21.63 -11.21 -15.79
N ILE A 39 -20.52 -11.60 -15.15
CA ILE A 39 -20.53 -12.20 -13.81
C ILE A 39 -21.11 -11.21 -12.79
N GLY A 40 -20.62 -9.98 -12.74
CA GLY A 40 -21.11 -8.96 -11.81
C GLY A 40 -22.60 -8.69 -11.96
N ILE A 41 -23.10 -8.56 -13.19
CA ILE A 41 -24.55 -8.42 -13.46
C ILE A 41 -25.31 -9.64 -12.94
N ARG A 42 -24.79 -10.85 -13.18
CA ARG A 42 -25.51 -12.08 -12.87
C ARG A 42 -25.50 -12.46 -11.40
N THR A 43 -24.49 -12.03 -10.65
CA THR A 43 -24.42 -12.16 -9.19
C THR A 43 -25.07 -11.00 -8.45
N GLY A 44 -25.62 -9.99 -9.15
CA GLY A 44 -26.21 -8.79 -8.54
C GLY A 44 -25.19 -7.76 -8.03
N GLU A 45 -23.90 -7.97 -8.31
CA GLU A 45 -22.78 -7.12 -7.91
C GLU A 45 -22.29 -6.28 -9.11
N SER A 46 -23.09 -5.31 -9.53
CA SER A 46 -22.75 -4.42 -10.66
C SER A 46 -21.47 -3.61 -10.43
N SER A 47 -21.05 -3.45 -9.16
CA SER A 47 -19.83 -2.78 -8.77
C SER A 47 -18.56 -3.64 -8.90
N LEU A 48 -18.68 -4.94 -9.20
CA LEU A 48 -17.57 -5.89 -9.25
C LEU A 48 -16.50 -5.46 -10.27
N LEU A 49 -16.89 -5.25 -11.53
CA LEU A 49 -15.98 -4.85 -12.60
C LEU A 49 -15.24 -3.52 -12.29
N PRO A 50 -15.92 -2.40 -11.98
CA PRO A 50 -15.21 -1.14 -11.72
C PRO A 50 -14.30 -1.22 -10.48
N THR A 51 -14.70 -1.98 -9.45
CA THR A 51 -13.89 -2.17 -8.24
C THR A 51 -12.62 -2.98 -8.53
N LEU A 52 -12.77 -4.13 -9.18
CA LEU A 52 -11.63 -4.97 -9.54
C LEU A 52 -10.73 -4.31 -10.58
N ALA A 53 -11.29 -3.58 -11.55
CA ALA A 53 -10.52 -2.85 -12.55
C ALA A 53 -9.70 -1.72 -11.91
N LEU A 54 -10.26 -1.01 -10.91
CA LEU A 54 -9.52 0.01 -10.16
C LEU A 54 -8.35 -0.60 -9.39
N VAL A 55 -8.57 -1.73 -8.71
CA VAL A 55 -7.54 -2.41 -7.92
C VAL A 55 -6.47 -3.04 -8.81
N ALA A 56 -6.86 -3.79 -9.84
CA ALA A 56 -5.95 -4.40 -10.80
C ALA A 56 -5.16 -3.36 -11.59
N GLY A 57 -5.86 -2.37 -12.17
CA GLY A 57 -5.24 -1.30 -12.93
C GLY A 57 -4.34 -0.40 -12.07
N GLY A 58 -4.74 -0.11 -10.83
CA GLY A 58 -3.93 0.62 -9.87
C GLY A 58 -2.65 -0.15 -9.51
N ALA A 59 -2.74 -1.46 -9.25
CA ALA A 59 -1.58 -2.28 -8.94
C ALA A 59 -0.58 -2.32 -10.11
N VAL A 60 -1.06 -2.58 -11.32
CA VAL A 60 -0.27 -2.59 -12.56
C VAL A 60 0.35 -1.22 -12.85
N ALA A 61 -0.44 -0.15 -12.74
CA ALA A 61 0.08 1.21 -12.88
C ALA A 61 1.14 1.53 -11.81
N GLY A 62 0.98 1.00 -10.60
CA GLY A 62 1.97 1.07 -9.53
C GLY A 62 3.32 0.51 -9.95
N VAL A 63 3.32 -0.75 -10.44
CA VAL A 63 4.53 -1.42 -10.97
C VAL A 63 5.14 -0.59 -12.11
N ALA A 64 4.35 -0.23 -13.13
CA ALA A 64 4.82 0.52 -14.30
C ALA A 64 5.35 1.93 -13.97
N LEU A 65 4.91 2.55 -12.87
CA LEU A 65 5.39 3.85 -12.43
C LEU A 65 6.66 3.76 -11.57
N THR A 66 6.93 2.61 -10.93
CA THR A 66 8.17 2.40 -10.15
C THR A 66 9.43 2.41 -11.01
N GLU A 67 9.27 2.21 -12.31
CA GLU A 67 10.26 2.30 -13.39
C GLU A 67 10.73 3.73 -13.74
N ARG A 68 9.96 4.75 -13.34
CA ARG A 68 10.18 6.14 -13.80
C ARG A 68 11.18 6.87 -12.92
N ASP A 69 11.89 7.85 -13.48
CA ASP A 69 12.99 8.53 -12.77
C ASP A 69 12.54 9.72 -11.91
N SER A 70 11.32 10.24 -12.13
CA SER A 70 10.85 11.41 -11.40
C SER A 70 10.27 11.04 -10.04
N PHE A 71 10.65 11.79 -9.01
CA PHE A 71 10.19 11.59 -7.62
C PHE A 71 8.67 11.50 -7.52
N ALA A 72 7.93 12.40 -8.19
CA ALA A 72 6.47 12.41 -8.14
C ALA A 72 5.84 11.15 -8.74
N ARG A 73 6.38 10.64 -9.87
CA ARG A 73 5.87 9.41 -10.50
C ARG A 73 6.21 8.19 -9.66
N LEU A 74 7.43 8.13 -9.12
CA LEU A 74 7.83 7.08 -8.18
C LEU A 74 6.94 7.08 -6.94
N PHE A 75 6.63 8.25 -6.38
CA PHE A 75 5.80 8.37 -5.17
C PHE A 75 4.39 7.82 -5.43
N VAL A 76 3.77 8.24 -6.53
CA VAL A 76 2.46 7.72 -6.96
C VAL A 76 2.54 6.22 -7.26
N GLY A 77 3.60 5.75 -7.92
CA GLY A 77 3.81 4.34 -8.22
C GLY A 77 3.87 3.46 -6.98
N HIS A 78 4.67 3.84 -5.98
CA HIS A 78 4.74 3.13 -4.70
C HIS A 78 3.42 3.20 -3.93
N LEU A 79 2.74 4.35 -3.93
CA LEU A 79 1.46 4.48 -3.26
C LEU A 79 0.41 3.54 -3.88
N LEU A 80 0.29 3.52 -5.21
CA LEU A 80 -0.62 2.63 -5.93
C LEU A 80 -0.24 1.16 -5.75
N LEU A 81 1.05 0.82 -5.85
CA LEU A 81 1.54 -0.53 -5.64
C LEU A 81 1.22 -1.04 -4.23
N VAL A 82 1.51 -0.25 -3.20
CA VAL A 82 1.29 -0.66 -1.81
C VAL A 82 -0.18 -0.63 -1.42
N THR A 83 -1.02 0.21 -2.02
CA THR A 83 -2.46 0.24 -1.70
C THR A 83 -3.24 -0.78 -2.53
N CYS A 84 -3.25 -0.61 -3.86
CA CYS A 84 -3.98 -1.48 -4.78
C CYS A 84 -3.32 -2.86 -4.90
N GLY A 85 -1.99 -2.94 -4.96
CA GLY A 85 -1.29 -4.22 -5.01
C GLY A 85 -1.46 -5.05 -3.74
N SER A 86 -1.47 -4.41 -2.56
CA SER A 86 -1.80 -5.10 -1.31
C SER A 86 -3.25 -5.60 -1.28
N ALA A 87 -4.20 -4.80 -1.76
CA ALA A 87 -5.61 -5.20 -1.81
C ALA A 87 -5.82 -6.39 -2.74
N LEU A 88 -5.19 -6.35 -3.91
CA LEU A 88 -5.16 -7.44 -4.87
C LEU A 88 -4.53 -8.70 -4.26
N ALA A 89 -3.37 -8.57 -3.61
CA ALA A 89 -2.66 -9.71 -3.06
C ALA A 89 -3.41 -10.39 -1.90
N VAL A 90 -4.05 -9.59 -1.03
CA VAL A 90 -4.94 -10.12 0.02
C VAL A 90 -6.11 -10.85 -0.62
N LEU A 91 -6.75 -10.28 -1.65
CA LEU A 91 -7.86 -10.94 -2.35
C LEU A 91 -7.42 -12.28 -2.97
N VAL A 92 -6.24 -12.33 -3.61
CA VAL A 92 -5.71 -13.54 -4.26
C VAL A 92 -5.33 -14.63 -3.26
N ILE A 93 -4.74 -14.27 -2.10
CA ILE A 93 -4.33 -15.26 -1.09
C ILE A 93 -5.53 -15.72 -0.24
N VAL A 94 -6.32 -14.76 0.24
CA VAL A 94 -7.34 -15.00 1.27
C VAL A 94 -8.69 -15.36 0.65
N GLY A 95 -9.03 -14.77 -0.51
CA GLY A 95 -10.30 -14.99 -1.19
C GLY A 95 -10.64 -16.47 -1.42
N PRO A 96 -9.72 -17.29 -1.98
CA PRO A 96 -9.94 -18.72 -2.19
C PRO A 96 -10.28 -19.53 -0.94
N VAL A 97 -9.80 -19.10 0.24
CA VAL A 97 -9.94 -19.83 1.50
C VAL A 97 -11.24 -19.46 2.22
N LEU A 98 -11.71 -18.23 2.03
CA LEU A 98 -12.88 -17.72 2.76
C LEU A 98 -14.21 -18.10 2.11
N ASP A 99 -14.34 -17.89 0.81
CA ASP A 99 -15.61 -18.09 0.13
C ASP A 99 -15.45 -18.28 -1.39
N ARG A 100 -16.40 -19.00 -1.99
CA ARG A 100 -16.45 -19.26 -3.42
C ARG A 100 -16.65 -17.98 -4.25
N ALA A 101 -17.44 -17.01 -3.78
CA ALA A 101 -17.61 -15.75 -4.50
C ALA A 101 -16.32 -14.93 -4.49
N LEU A 102 -15.60 -14.93 -3.37
CA LEU A 102 -14.28 -14.28 -3.26
C LEU A 102 -13.21 -14.97 -4.11
N PHE A 103 -13.26 -16.30 -4.24
CA PHE A 103 -12.44 -17.04 -5.20
C PHE A 103 -12.67 -16.57 -6.64
N VAL A 104 -13.95 -16.46 -7.06
CA VAL A 104 -14.31 -15.94 -8.39
C VAL A 104 -13.83 -14.50 -8.57
N ALA A 105 -14.02 -13.64 -7.57
CA ALA A 105 -13.56 -12.26 -7.62
C ALA A 105 -12.03 -12.15 -7.73
N ALA A 106 -11.28 -12.98 -7.00
CA ALA A 106 -9.83 -13.07 -7.10
C ALA A 106 -9.37 -13.51 -8.51
N ALA A 107 -10.05 -14.51 -9.08
CA ALA A 107 -9.78 -15.00 -10.43
C ALA A 107 -10.09 -13.95 -11.51
N CYS A 108 -11.20 -13.21 -11.38
CA CYS A 108 -11.51 -12.04 -12.21
C CYS A 108 -10.43 -10.96 -12.11
N ALA A 109 -9.96 -10.68 -10.89
CA ALA A 109 -8.90 -9.71 -10.65
C ALA A 109 -7.58 -10.12 -11.31
N LEU A 110 -7.18 -11.41 -11.21
CA LEU A 110 -6.03 -11.96 -11.91
C LEU A 110 -6.16 -11.77 -13.43
N SER A 111 -7.36 -12.02 -13.98
CA SER A 111 -7.58 -11.84 -15.41
C SER A 111 -7.37 -10.39 -15.86
N LEU A 112 -7.93 -9.44 -15.10
CA LEU A 112 -7.77 -8.00 -15.33
C LEU A 112 -6.31 -7.55 -15.17
N VAL A 113 -5.58 -8.10 -14.19
CA VAL A 113 -4.14 -7.84 -14.00
C VAL A 113 -3.36 -8.31 -15.22
N GLY A 114 -3.63 -9.51 -15.73
CA GLY A 114 -2.95 -10.03 -16.92
C GLY A 114 -3.11 -9.11 -18.13
N VAL A 115 -4.34 -8.69 -18.44
CA VAL A 115 -4.61 -7.75 -19.54
C VAL A 115 -3.96 -6.39 -19.30
N ALA A 116 -4.08 -5.84 -18.10
CA ALA A 116 -3.51 -4.53 -17.77
C ALA A 116 -1.97 -4.56 -17.82
N ALA A 117 -1.33 -5.62 -17.31
CA ALA A 117 0.11 -5.82 -17.40
C ALA A 117 0.59 -5.93 -18.84
N THR A 118 -0.20 -6.58 -19.71
CA THR A 118 0.07 -6.68 -21.14
C THR A 118 0.03 -5.31 -21.84
N TRP A 119 -0.96 -4.47 -21.51
CA TRP A 119 -1.02 -3.08 -22.01
C TRP A 119 0.12 -2.20 -21.46
N ALA A 120 0.53 -2.44 -20.23
CA ALA A 120 1.58 -1.69 -19.56
C ALA A 120 2.99 -2.19 -19.89
N ASP A 121 3.13 -3.27 -20.67
CA ASP A 121 4.41 -3.86 -21.09
C ASP A 121 5.31 -4.22 -19.88
N ILE A 122 4.70 -4.85 -18.86
CA ILE A 122 5.39 -5.22 -17.61
C ILE A 122 6.06 -6.60 -17.77
N GLY A 123 7.38 -6.66 -17.58
CA GLY A 123 8.15 -7.89 -17.53
C GLY A 123 8.44 -8.39 -16.13
N SER A 124 9.11 -9.54 -16.03
CA SER A 124 9.49 -10.15 -14.76
C SER A 124 10.52 -9.32 -13.97
N ASP A 125 11.45 -8.67 -14.66
CA ASP A 125 12.40 -7.73 -14.05
C ASP A 125 11.72 -6.52 -13.41
N ASP A 126 10.60 -6.06 -13.98
CA ASP A 126 9.81 -4.97 -13.42
C ASP A 126 9.10 -5.41 -12.15
N VAL A 127 8.53 -6.62 -12.17
CA VAL A 127 7.91 -7.24 -10.99
C VAL A 127 8.96 -7.43 -9.89
N ALA A 128 10.13 -7.98 -10.19
CA ALA A 128 11.20 -8.18 -9.21
C ALA A 128 11.66 -6.86 -8.57
N ARG A 129 11.82 -5.81 -9.38
CA ARG A 129 12.17 -4.46 -8.89
C ARG A 129 11.05 -3.86 -8.05
N ALA A 130 9.80 -4.00 -8.47
CA ALA A 130 8.64 -3.55 -7.72
C ALA A 130 8.50 -4.26 -6.37
N VAL A 131 8.76 -5.57 -6.31
CA VAL A 131 8.77 -6.36 -5.07
C VAL A 131 9.86 -5.90 -4.11
N LYS A 132 11.08 -5.68 -4.61
CA LYS A 132 12.17 -5.12 -3.78
C LYS A 132 11.79 -3.74 -3.24
N SER A 133 11.18 -2.89 -4.06
CA SER A 133 10.74 -1.56 -3.65
C SER A 133 9.61 -1.61 -2.63
N ALA A 134 8.63 -2.50 -2.82
CA ALA A 134 7.56 -2.75 -1.86
C ALA A 134 8.11 -3.24 -0.51
N ALA A 135 9.16 -4.08 -0.51
CA ALA A 135 9.82 -4.52 0.71
C ALA A 135 10.45 -3.36 1.47
N VAL A 136 11.15 -2.46 0.76
CA VAL A 136 11.72 -1.24 1.37
C VAL A 136 10.61 -0.34 1.93
N THR A 137 9.51 -0.14 1.20
CA THR A 137 8.36 0.63 1.70
C THR A 137 7.76 -0.01 2.96
N TYR A 138 7.62 -1.34 2.98
CA TYR A 138 7.08 -2.05 4.13
C TYR A 138 8.00 -1.98 5.36
N ILE A 139 9.30 -2.23 5.19
CA ILE A 139 10.29 -2.07 6.28
C ILE A 139 10.26 -0.64 6.80
N SER A 140 10.24 0.35 5.89
CA SER A 140 10.16 1.75 6.29
C SER A 140 8.89 2.03 7.08
N MET A 141 7.74 1.49 6.65
CA MET A 141 6.46 1.63 7.34
C MET A 141 6.53 1.03 8.76
N LEU A 142 7.09 -0.17 8.92
CA LEU A 142 7.27 -0.82 10.23
C LEU A 142 8.19 -0.02 11.15
N VAL A 143 9.35 0.42 10.64
CA VAL A 143 10.30 1.23 11.41
C VAL A 143 9.67 2.56 11.80
N SER A 144 8.98 3.24 10.88
CA SER A 144 8.28 4.48 11.22
C SER A 144 7.15 4.25 12.20
N ALA A 145 6.42 3.13 12.12
CA ALA A 145 5.37 2.80 13.07
C ALA A 145 5.94 2.61 14.47
N ILE A 146 7.08 1.91 14.61
CA ILE A 146 7.78 1.76 15.90
C ILE A 146 8.21 3.13 16.43
N VAL A 147 8.85 3.95 15.59
CA VAL A 147 9.32 5.29 15.99
C VAL A 147 8.15 6.16 16.44
N VAL A 148 7.06 6.21 15.67
CA VAL A 148 5.89 7.02 16.01
C VAL A 148 5.20 6.49 17.27
N SER A 149 5.08 5.17 17.45
CA SER A 149 4.55 4.56 18.68
C SER A 149 5.40 4.90 19.90
N VAL A 150 6.72 4.87 19.80
CA VAL A 150 7.63 5.29 20.89
C VAL A 150 7.45 6.78 21.18
N LEU A 151 7.40 7.63 20.15
CA LEU A 151 7.16 9.07 20.33
C LEU A 151 5.81 9.35 20.98
N LEU A 152 4.76 8.62 20.59
CA LEU A 152 3.44 8.72 21.18
C LEU A 152 3.44 8.25 22.64
N ALA A 153 4.10 7.14 22.95
CA ALA A 153 4.24 6.64 24.32
C ALA A 153 4.98 7.63 25.22
N VAL A 154 6.07 8.23 24.70
CA VAL A 154 6.81 9.31 25.40
C VAL A 154 5.93 10.54 25.60
N ALA A 155 5.15 10.94 24.60
CA ALA A 155 4.24 12.08 24.71
C ALA A 155 3.11 11.82 25.73
N LEU A 156 2.55 10.60 25.75
CA LEU A 156 1.53 10.19 26.71
C LEU A 156 2.10 10.10 28.13
N ALA A 157 3.28 9.48 28.31
CA ALA A 157 3.97 9.44 29.60
C ALA A 157 4.32 10.84 30.09
N GLY A 158 4.80 11.72 29.19
CA GLY A 158 5.06 13.13 29.47
C GLY A 158 3.80 13.87 29.89
N ARG A 159 2.66 13.63 29.22
CA ARG A 159 1.36 14.21 29.61
C ARG A 159 0.93 13.74 31.00
N VAL A 160 1.05 12.45 31.29
CA VAL A 160 0.73 11.90 32.62
C VAL A 160 1.64 12.57 33.66
N ALA A 161 2.95 12.58 33.46
CA ALA A 161 3.90 13.25 34.35
C ALA A 161 3.56 14.73 34.57
N LEU A 162 3.16 15.45 33.51
CA LEU A 162 2.71 16.84 33.60
C LEU A 162 1.45 16.99 34.44
N GLN A 163 0.48 16.08 34.29
CA GLN A 163 -0.73 16.06 35.12
C GLN A 163 -0.40 15.84 36.60
N TRP A 164 0.54 14.93 36.90
CA TRP A 164 1.05 14.73 38.27
C TRP A 164 1.70 16.00 38.84
N VAL A 165 2.49 16.72 38.04
CA VAL A 165 3.13 17.98 38.46
C VAL A 165 2.10 19.09 38.67
N THR A 166 1.19 19.28 37.72
CA THR A 166 0.18 20.37 37.78
C THR A 166 -0.96 20.10 38.76
N GLY A 167 -1.20 18.84 39.12
CA GLY A 167 -2.25 18.43 40.06
C GLY A 167 -1.80 18.27 41.50
N SER A 168 -0.50 18.46 41.79
CA SER A 168 0.02 18.28 43.14
C SER A 168 -0.38 19.42 44.08
N ALA A 169 -1.02 19.08 45.20
CA ALA A 169 -1.41 20.03 46.24
C ALA A 169 -0.25 20.41 47.18
N ALA A 170 0.83 19.62 47.18
CA ALA A 170 1.94 19.75 48.11
C ALA A 170 3.05 20.67 47.54
N PRO A 171 3.46 21.74 48.25
CA PRO A 171 4.43 22.72 47.74
C PRO A 171 5.78 22.15 47.30
N LEU A 172 6.28 21.12 47.99
CA LEU A 172 7.53 20.46 47.62
C LEU A 172 7.43 19.78 46.24
N TRP A 173 6.37 18.99 46.04
CA TRP A 173 6.17 18.24 44.81
C TRP A 173 5.90 19.18 43.61
N SER A 174 5.23 20.31 43.84
CA SER A 174 5.12 21.40 42.85
C SER A 174 6.47 21.97 42.44
N LEU A 175 7.35 22.25 43.41
CA LEU A 175 8.68 22.81 43.16
C LEU A 175 9.59 21.80 42.45
N VAL A 176 9.67 20.56 42.95
CA VAL A 176 10.48 19.49 42.35
C VAL A 176 9.98 19.17 40.93
N GLY A 177 8.66 19.10 40.75
CA GLY A 177 8.02 18.90 39.44
C GLY A 177 8.34 20.02 38.45
N PHE A 178 8.27 21.28 38.88
CA PHE A 178 8.65 22.42 38.06
C PHE A 178 10.14 22.37 37.65
N LEU A 179 11.04 22.06 38.58
CA LEU A 179 12.47 21.92 38.28
C LEU A 179 12.72 20.81 37.25
N ALA A 180 12.02 19.69 37.35
CA ALA A 180 12.08 18.61 36.36
C ALA A 180 11.58 19.05 34.97
N VAL A 181 10.51 19.86 34.91
CA VAL A 181 10.02 20.44 33.65
C VAL A 181 11.05 21.38 33.03
N VAL A 182 11.67 22.27 33.82
CA VAL A 182 12.71 23.18 33.31
C VAL A 182 13.93 22.38 32.84
N TRP A 183 14.31 21.33 33.56
CA TRP A 183 15.42 20.46 33.19
C TRP A 183 15.17 19.74 31.86
N THR A 184 14.00 19.12 31.70
CA THR A 184 13.60 18.44 30.44
C THR A 184 13.48 19.42 29.28
N THR A 185 12.93 20.62 29.51
CA THR A 185 12.86 21.71 28.53
C THR A 185 14.27 22.15 28.09
N ALA A 186 15.19 22.33 29.03
CA ALA A 186 16.57 22.68 28.75
C ALA A 186 17.30 21.59 27.94
N ALA A 187 17.06 20.31 28.25
CA ALA A 187 17.58 19.18 27.50
C ALA A 187 17.08 19.19 26.03
N ALA A 188 15.77 19.38 25.85
CA ALA A 188 15.15 19.43 24.53
C ALA A 188 15.66 20.62 23.70
N LEU A 189 15.80 21.80 24.31
CA LEU A 189 16.40 22.97 23.68
C LEU A 189 17.86 22.72 23.26
N LEU A 190 18.65 22.06 24.10
CA LEU A 190 20.05 21.74 23.81
C LEU A 190 20.17 20.82 22.59
N ILE A 191 19.32 19.79 22.52
CA ILE A 191 19.25 18.85 21.38
C ILE A 191 18.82 19.61 20.12
N GLY A 192 17.71 20.37 20.19
CA GLY A 192 17.17 21.09 19.05
C GLY A 192 18.17 22.10 18.48
N TYR A 193 18.76 22.92 19.35
CA TYR A 193 19.77 23.91 18.98
C TYR A 193 20.98 23.29 18.26
N ARG A 194 21.49 22.15 18.74
CA ARG A 194 22.66 21.47 18.14
C ARG A 194 22.39 20.94 16.73
N LYS A 195 21.12 20.65 16.43
CA LYS A 195 20.70 20.00 15.19
C LYS A 195 20.17 20.97 14.14
N LEU A 196 19.63 22.11 14.56
CA LEU A 196 19.13 23.15 13.65
C LEU A 196 20.26 23.79 12.81
N PRO A 197 20.04 24.03 11.51
CA PRO A 197 21.01 24.67 10.62
C PRO A 197 21.07 26.19 10.81
N LEU A 198 21.08 26.69 12.05
CA LEU A 198 21.00 28.12 12.37
C LEU A 198 22.12 28.94 11.71
N ARG A 199 23.32 28.36 11.60
CA ARG A 199 24.47 28.97 10.92
C ARG A 199 24.25 29.13 9.41
N GLN A 200 23.54 28.19 8.78
CA GLN A 200 23.31 28.17 7.34
C GLN A 200 22.16 29.11 6.95
N LEU A 201 21.13 29.22 7.80
CA LEU A 201 20.01 30.14 7.63
C LEU A 201 20.37 31.61 7.91
N THR A 202 21.52 31.86 8.56
CA THR A 202 21.94 33.21 8.94
C THR A 202 22.86 33.85 7.88
N PRO A 203 22.59 35.11 7.47
CA PRO A 203 23.45 35.87 6.56
C PRO A 203 24.91 35.93 7.03
N ARG A 204 25.87 35.87 6.10
CA ARG A 204 27.32 35.79 6.42
C ARG A 204 27.79 36.89 7.38
N SER A 205 27.29 38.12 7.22
CA SER A 205 27.66 39.27 8.05
C SER A 205 27.27 39.18 9.53
N ARG A 206 26.37 38.25 9.90
CA ARG A 206 25.87 38.08 11.28
C ARG A 206 26.29 36.77 11.94
N ARG A 207 27.08 35.92 11.26
CA ARG A 207 27.43 34.58 11.75
C ARG A 207 28.25 34.59 13.03
N GLU A 208 29.28 35.44 13.13
CA GLU A 208 30.11 35.54 14.35
C GLU A 208 29.30 35.99 15.58
N ARG A 209 28.42 37.00 15.40
CA ARG A 209 27.54 37.47 16.47
C ARG A 209 26.54 36.40 16.91
N LEU A 210 26.04 35.59 15.96
CA LEU A 210 25.18 34.46 16.26
C LEU A 210 25.95 33.37 17.02
N GLU A 211 27.13 32.96 16.55
CA GLU A 211 27.98 31.96 17.22
C GLU A 211 28.27 32.34 18.68
N ALA A 212 28.66 33.59 18.94
CA ALA A 212 28.89 34.08 20.31
C ALA A 212 27.62 34.10 21.19
N ARG A 213 26.43 34.33 20.61
CA ARG A 213 25.15 34.22 21.35
C ARG A 213 24.82 32.76 21.64
N LEU A 214 25.03 31.90 20.66
CA LEU A 214 24.73 30.49 20.76
C LEU A 214 25.63 29.77 21.76
N GLU A 215 26.90 30.13 21.86
CA GLU A 215 27.81 29.61 22.90
C GLU A 215 27.37 30.02 24.30
N ARG A 216 26.89 31.25 24.48
CA ARG A 216 26.33 31.71 25.76
C ARG A 216 25.08 30.92 26.14
N VAL A 217 24.16 30.73 25.19
CA VAL A 217 22.96 29.91 25.39
C VAL A 217 23.33 28.46 25.69
N HIS A 218 24.28 27.88 24.96
CA HIS A 218 24.75 26.51 25.18
C HIS A 218 25.36 26.32 26.58
N ARG A 219 26.19 27.28 27.01
CA ARG A 219 26.78 27.28 28.35
C ARG A 219 25.70 27.41 29.43
N GLY A 220 24.75 28.32 29.25
CA GLY A 220 23.59 28.48 30.14
C GLY A 220 22.77 27.21 30.26
N LEU A 221 22.38 26.59 29.14
CA LEU A 221 21.64 25.33 29.11
C LEU A 221 22.40 24.19 29.80
N ARG A 222 23.72 24.10 29.63
CA ARG A 222 24.55 23.11 30.35
C ARG A 222 24.55 23.33 31.85
N TRP A 223 24.74 24.58 32.31
CA TRP A 223 24.64 24.89 33.74
C TRP A 223 23.27 24.57 34.30
N THR A 224 22.19 24.87 33.57
CA THR A 224 20.83 24.48 33.96
C THR A 224 20.67 22.96 34.05
N LEU A 225 21.22 22.19 33.11
CA LEU A 225 21.15 20.73 33.12
C LEU A 225 21.88 20.07 34.28
N PHE A 226 23.02 20.62 34.72
CA PHE A 226 23.77 20.09 35.87
C PHE A 226 23.31 20.68 37.20
N GLY A 227 22.90 21.95 37.21
CA GLY A 227 22.53 22.68 38.42
C GLY A 227 21.14 22.32 38.94
N LEU A 228 20.15 22.12 38.06
CA LEU A 228 18.77 21.82 38.49
C LEU A 228 18.63 20.48 39.25
N PRO A 229 19.28 19.37 38.84
CA PRO A 229 19.23 18.12 39.62
C PRO A 229 19.86 18.28 41.01
N VAL A 230 21.01 18.94 41.11
CA VAL A 230 21.68 19.21 42.39
C VAL A 230 20.80 20.08 43.28
N LEU A 231 20.23 21.16 42.72
CA LEU A 231 19.30 22.03 43.43
C LEU A 231 18.06 21.25 43.92
N GLY A 232 17.49 20.38 43.08
CA GLY A 232 16.36 19.53 43.44
C GLY A 232 16.67 18.59 44.62
N ILE A 233 17.85 17.96 44.61
CA ILE A 233 18.33 17.10 45.71
C ILE A 233 18.47 17.92 47.00
N VAL A 234 19.17 19.07 46.93
CA VAL A 234 19.37 19.95 48.10
C VAL A 234 18.05 20.42 48.68
N LEU A 235 17.10 20.84 47.85
CA LEU A 235 15.77 21.29 48.29
C LEU A 235 14.95 20.16 48.92
N THR A 236 15.07 18.94 48.38
CA THR A 236 14.39 17.77 48.94
C THR A 236 14.99 17.39 50.29
N VAL A 237 16.32 17.38 50.42
CA VAL A 237 17.01 17.15 51.69
C VAL A 237 16.62 18.21 52.73
N LEU A 238 16.68 19.50 52.38
CA LEU A 238 16.28 20.60 53.27
C LEU A 238 14.81 20.53 53.70
N TRP A 239 13.93 19.99 52.85
CA TRP A 239 12.54 19.77 53.21
C TRP A 239 12.38 18.59 54.17
N THR A 240 13.06 17.46 53.92
CA THR A 240 13.01 16.29 54.82
C THR A 240 13.55 16.60 56.21
N TRP A 241 14.52 17.50 56.32
CA TRP A 241 15.06 17.99 57.59
C TRP A 241 14.18 19.07 58.26
N GLY A 242 13.04 19.43 57.66
CA GLY A 242 12.07 20.38 58.22
C GLY A 242 12.42 21.86 58.01
N GLY A 243 13.66 22.20 57.65
CA GLY A 243 14.12 23.58 57.44
C GLY A 243 13.33 24.30 56.35
N LEU A 244 13.22 23.71 55.15
CA LEU A 244 12.48 24.31 54.03
C LEU A 244 10.98 24.40 54.34
N GLY A 245 10.42 23.39 55.00
CA GLY A 245 8.99 23.34 55.35
C GLY A 245 8.60 24.41 56.39
N ALA A 246 9.48 24.72 57.35
CA ALA A 246 9.28 25.80 58.31
C ALA A 246 9.29 27.17 57.61
N THR A 247 10.28 27.44 56.75
CA THR A 247 10.38 28.70 56.00
C THR A 247 9.21 28.92 55.06
N VAL A 248 8.76 27.88 54.34
CA VAL A 248 7.63 27.97 53.42
C VAL A 248 6.32 28.31 54.14
N ARG A 249 6.13 27.81 55.37
CA ARG A 249 4.97 28.15 56.21
C ARG A 249 5.08 29.56 56.79
N GLN A 250 6.26 29.94 57.28
CA GLN A 250 6.52 31.24 57.92
C GLN A 250 6.31 32.42 56.96
N PHE A 251 6.74 32.28 55.70
CA PHE A 251 6.68 33.37 54.70
C PHE A 251 5.55 33.21 53.67
N GLY A 252 4.66 32.22 53.83
CA GLY A 252 3.54 32.00 52.91
C GLY A 252 3.93 31.60 51.47
N LEU A 253 5.17 31.11 51.26
CA LEU A 253 5.72 30.78 49.93
C LEU A 253 5.00 29.62 49.22
N GLY A 254 4.14 28.88 49.94
CA GLY A 254 3.39 27.76 49.39
C GLY A 254 2.43 28.13 48.27
N VAL A 255 1.93 29.37 48.20
CA VAL A 255 1.12 29.86 47.07
C VAL A 255 1.99 30.05 45.83
N LEU A 256 3.19 30.60 46.02
CA LEU A 256 4.14 30.89 44.95
C LEU A 256 4.69 29.59 44.33
N PHE A 257 5.03 28.59 45.15
CA PHE A 257 5.49 27.28 44.68
C PHE A 257 4.39 26.49 43.94
N ARG A 258 3.13 26.59 44.39
CA ARG A 258 1.99 26.03 43.65
C ARG A 258 1.72 26.78 42.34
N GLY A 259 1.96 28.09 42.33
CA GLY A 259 1.91 28.92 41.13
C GLY A 259 2.92 28.51 40.06
N LEU A 260 4.13 28.11 40.47
CA LEU A 260 5.17 27.61 39.54
C LEU A 260 4.76 26.33 38.81
N SER A 261 4.00 25.45 39.46
CA SER A 261 3.41 24.26 38.83
C SER A 261 2.10 24.54 38.08
N SER A 262 1.70 25.82 37.94
CA SER A 262 0.48 26.17 37.21
C SER A 262 0.56 25.69 35.75
N PRO A 263 -0.53 25.12 35.19
CA PRO A 263 -0.63 24.81 33.77
C PRO A 263 -0.21 25.98 32.88
N VAL A 264 -0.52 27.22 33.28
CA VAL A 264 -0.21 28.44 32.51
C VAL A 264 1.30 28.66 32.34
N ILE A 265 2.12 28.21 33.29
CA ILE A 265 3.59 28.36 33.22
C ILE A 265 4.22 27.12 32.60
N VAL A 266 3.78 25.94 33.04
CA VAL A 266 4.37 24.65 32.66
C VAL A 266 4.12 24.32 31.18
N TRP A 267 2.90 24.51 30.66
CA TRP A 267 2.58 24.13 29.28
C TRP A 267 3.34 24.94 28.23
N PRO A 268 3.47 26.28 28.32
CA PRO A 268 4.28 27.04 27.38
C PRO A 268 5.76 26.65 27.39
N LEU A 269 6.34 26.39 28.58
CA LEU A 269 7.72 25.93 28.72
C LEU A 269 7.95 24.61 27.98
N VAL A 270 7.08 23.62 28.21
CA VAL A 270 7.11 22.33 27.52
C VAL A 270 6.92 22.52 26.01
N ALA A 271 5.95 23.32 25.58
CA ALA A 271 5.66 23.57 24.17
C ALA A 271 6.87 24.16 23.43
N VAL A 272 7.56 25.13 24.03
CA VAL A 272 8.78 25.73 23.47
C VAL A 272 9.93 24.72 23.44
N GLY A 273 10.18 24.02 24.55
CA GLY A 273 11.28 23.05 24.63
C GLY A 273 11.13 21.90 23.66
N PHE A 274 9.98 21.22 23.71
CA PHE A 274 9.69 20.10 22.81
C PHE A 274 9.53 20.55 21.36
N GLY A 275 8.91 21.71 21.10
CA GLY A 275 8.79 22.25 19.75
C GLY A 275 10.15 22.47 19.10
N VAL A 276 11.08 23.14 19.79
CA VAL A 276 12.44 23.36 19.28
C VAL A 276 13.22 22.04 19.15
N GLY A 277 13.08 21.14 20.12
CA GLY A 277 13.69 19.80 20.06
C GLY A 277 13.21 19.00 18.84
N LEU A 278 11.90 18.99 18.60
CA LEU A 278 11.27 18.29 17.47
C LEU A 278 11.71 18.87 16.13
N VAL A 279 11.67 20.20 15.96
CA VAL A 279 12.13 20.85 14.72
C VAL A 279 13.60 20.55 14.46
N GLY A 280 14.45 20.57 15.51
CA GLY A 280 15.86 20.21 15.37
C GLY A 280 16.07 18.76 14.96
N LEU A 281 15.33 17.81 15.55
CA LEU A 281 15.38 16.40 15.15
C LEU A 281 14.94 16.21 13.69
N LEU A 282 13.82 16.81 13.30
CA LEU A 282 13.32 16.77 11.92
C LEU A 282 14.35 17.34 10.93
N ALA A 283 14.98 18.47 11.26
CA ALA A 283 16.01 19.07 10.42
C ALA A 283 17.26 18.16 10.28
N ASP A 284 17.70 17.48 11.33
CA ASP A 284 18.82 16.52 11.23
C ASP A 284 18.47 15.30 10.39
N VAL A 285 17.24 14.79 10.53
CA VAL A 285 16.74 13.66 9.72
C VAL A 285 16.73 14.05 8.25
N VAL A 286 16.10 15.18 7.90
CA VAL A 286 16.08 15.67 6.51
C VAL A 286 17.49 15.88 5.98
N ARG A 287 18.41 16.44 6.78
CA ARG A 287 19.81 16.64 6.38
C ARG A 287 20.56 15.33 6.15
N ARG A 288 20.32 14.30 6.95
CA ARG A 288 20.93 12.98 6.76
C ARG A 288 20.41 12.30 5.50
N LEU A 289 19.09 12.36 5.28
CA LEU A 289 18.44 11.78 4.10
C LEU A 289 18.87 12.49 2.80
N THR A 290 19.03 13.81 2.83
CA THR A 290 19.42 14.60 1.64
C THR A 290 20.90 14.48 1.27
N ARG A 291 21.79 14.12 2.21
CA ARG A 291 23.22 13.96 1.94
C ARG A 291 23.59 12.67 1.21
N GLN A 292 22.69 11.70 1.11
CA GLN A 292 22.98 10.37 0.56
C GLN A 292 22.38 10.10 -0.83
N ILE A 293 21.81 11.13 -1.48
CA ILE A 293 21.03 10.95 -2.72
C ILE A 293 21.95 10.69 -3.93
N SER A 294 22.27 9.41 -4.18
CA SER A 294 22.54 8.83 -5.50
C SER A 294 21.22 8.41 -6.20
N VAL A 295 21.26 8.01 -7.48
CA VAL A 295 20.04 7.62 -8.24
C VAL A 295 19.33 6.40 -7.62
N GLU A 296 20.07 5.36 -7.18
CA GLU A 296 19.51 4.25 -6.38
C GLU A 296 18.98 4.70 -5.01
N SER A 297 19.60 5.73 -4.43
CA SER A 297 19.10 6.35 -3.21
C SER A 297 17.79 7.12 -3.44
N THR A 298 17.50 7.64 -4.64
CA THR A 298 16.22 8.33 -4.92
C THR A 298 15.05 7.37 -4.87
N ARG A 299 15.14 6.20 -5.53
CA ARG A 299 14.07 5.19 -5.50
C ARG A 299 13.84 4.67 -4.08
N SER A 300 14.93 4.36 -3.36
CA SER A 300 14.86 3.92 -1.96
C SER A 300 14.30 5.02 -1.04
N ALA A 301 14.69 6.29 -1.25
CA ALA A 301 14.19 7.42 -0.46
C ALA A 301 12.70 7.67 -0.71
N VAL A 302 12.23 7.56 -1.96
CA VAL A 302 10.80 7.64 -2.28
C VAL A 302 10.03 6.51 -1.61
N ALA A 303 10.52 5.27 -1.74
CA ALA A 303 9.91 4.09 -1.11
C ALA A 303 9.76 4.28 0.41
N MET A 304 10.82 4.80 1.07
CA MET A 304 10.81 5.13 2.49
C MET A 304 9.81 6.26 2.81
N THR A 305 9.80 7.33 2.01
CA THR A 305 8.89 8.47 2.19
C THR A 305 7.43 8.04 2.12
N VAL A 306 7.09 7.14 1.18
CA VAL A 306 5.75 6.56 1.08
C VAL A 306 5.42 5.72 2.31
N GLY A 307 6.34 4.90 2.80
CA GLY A 307 6.14 4.11 4.02
C GLY A 307 5.88 4.98 5.26
N VAL A 308 6.62 6.09 5.39
CA VAL A 308 6.41 7.09 6.44
C VAL A 308 5.05 7.78 6.26
N ALA A 309 4.70 8.19 5.05
CA ALA A 309 3.43 8.86 4.78
C ALA A 309 2.23 7.97 5.12
N ILE A 310 2.26 6.69 4.72
CA ILE A 310 1.25 5.69 5.07
C ILE A 310 1.16 5.52 6.59
N THR A 311 2.31 5.46 7.27
CA THR A 311 2.35 5.36 8.74
C THR A 311 1.71 6.57 9.40
N VAL A 312 2.03 7.79 8.94
CA VAL A 312 1.43 9.03 9.48
C VAL A 312 -0.08 9.02 9.31
N VAL A 313 -0.58 8.61 8.13
CA VAL A 313 -2.03 8.46 7.89
C VAL A 313 -2.64 7.42 8.85
N GLY A 314 -2.00 6.26 9.00
CA GLY A 314 -2.44 5.21 9.91
C GLY A 314 -2.48 5.66 11.38
N VAL A 315 -1.48 6.44 11.82
CA VAL A 315 -1.40 6.99 13.17
C VAL A 315 -2.48 8.05 13.39
N VAL A 316 -2.67 8.97 12.43
CA VAL A 316 -3.76 9.97 12.50
C VAL A 316 -5.11 9.27 12.62
N TRP A 317 -5.34 8.23 11.81
CA TRP A 317 -6.54 7.42 11.88
C TRP A 317 -6.71 6.75 13.26
N ALA A 318 -5.66 6.12 13.81
CA ALA A 318 -5.70 5.46 15.12
C ALA A 318 -5.97 6.46 16.26
N VAL A 319 -5.37 7.65 16.19
CA VAL A 319 -5.62 8.74 17.15
C VAL A 319 -7.06 9.21 17.07
N LEU A 320 -7.60 9.44 15.87
CA LEU A 320 -9.01 9.82 15.69
C LEU A 320 -9.97 8.76 16.21
N LEU A 321 -9.66 7.48 15.99
CA LEU A 321 -10.43 6.35 16.52
C LEU A 321 -10.41 6.35 18.05
N PHE A 322 -9.23 6.48 18.66
CA PHE A 322 -9.09 6.59 20.12
C PHE A 322 -9.90 7.76 20.67
N PHE A 323 -9.83 8.94 20.05
CA PHE A 323 -10.65 10.08 20.45
C PHE A 323 -12.14 9.82 20.32
N GLY A 324 -12.59 9.20 19.21
CA GLY A 324 -13.99 8.83 19.01
C GLY A 324 -14.51 7.89 20.09
N LEU A 325 -13.71 6.88 20.46
CA LEU A 325 -14.05 5.91 21.50
C LEU A 325 -14.05 6.53 22.90
N VAL A 326 -12.98 7.23 23.28
CA VAL A 326 -12.80 7.76 24.64
C VAL A 326 -13.68 8.98 24.92
N ARG A 327 -13.91 9.84 23.93
CA ARG A 327 -14.78 11.03 24.08
C ARG A 327 -16.26 10.73 23.83
N GLY A 328 -16.62 9.46 23.57
CA GLY A 328 -18.00 9.06 23.38
C GLY A 328 -18.64 9.70 22.16
N VAL A 329 -17.93 9.79 21.03
CA VAL A 329 -18.45 10.26 19.74
C VAL A 329 -18.79 9.03 18.88
N PRO A 330 -19.99 8.45 19.02
CA PRO A 330 -20.25 7.07 18.57
C PRO A 330 -20.27 6.98 17.04
N ARG A 331 -20.70 8.05 16.35
CA ARG A 331 -20.70 8.14 14.89
C ARG A 331 -19.29 8.12 14.30
N LEU A 332 -18.35 8.83 14.93
CA LEU A 332 -16.94 8.85 14.52
C LEU A 332 -16.29 7.48 14.78
N ALA A 333 -16.49 6.92 15.97
CA ALA A 333 -15.97 5.60 16.31
C ALA A 333 -16.53 4.51 15.38
N TRP A 334 -17.84 4.48 15.18
CA TRP A 334 -18.50 3.50 14.31
C TRP A 334 -17.99 3.60 12.87
N GLY A 335 -18.01 4.80 12.28
CA GLY A 335 -17.52 5.03 10.92
C GLY A 335 -16.05 4.63 10.75
N LEU A 336 -15.19 4.95 11.73
CA LEU A 336 -13.79 4.55 11.69
C LEU A 336 -13.62 3.04 11.91
N THR A 337 -14.38 2.38 12.78
CA THR A 337 -14.26 0.92 12.97
C THR A 337 -14.73 0.12 11.75
N THR A 338 -15.87 0.48 11.15
CA THR A 338 -16.45 -0.25 10.02
C THR A 338 -15.64 -0.09 8.74
N SER A 339 -15.14 1.13 8.48
CA SER A 339 -14.28 1.38 7.31
C SER A 339 -12.81 1.10 7.57
N GLY A 340 -12.35 1.33 8.80
CA GLY A 340 -10.92 1.44 9.10
C GLY A 340 -10.28 0.20 9.69
N ALA A 341 -11.01 -0.74 10.31
CA ALA A 341 -10.43 -2.03 10.67
C ALA A 341 -9.99 -2.82 9.41
N PRO A 342 -10.78 -2.88 8.31
CA PRO A 342 -10.33 -3.44 7.04
C PRO A 342 -9.13 -2.70 6.45
N ILE A 343 -9.12 -1.35 6.51
CA ILE A 343 -8.00 -0.54 6.02
C ILE A 343 -6.74 -0.79 6.85
N ALA A 344 -6.83 -0.86 8.18
CA ALA A 344 -5.70 -1.13 9.04
C ALA A 344 -5.13 -2.55 8.81
N ALA A 345 -6.01 -3.55 8.70
CA ALA A 345 -5.63 -4.90 8.33
C ALA A 345 -4.95 -4.94 6.95
N LEU A 346 -5.50 -4.21 5.98
CA LEU A 346 -4.92 -4.09 4.65
C LEU A 346 -3.56 -3.38 4.67
N LEU A 347 -3.37 -2.34 5.48
CA LEU A 347 -2.10 -1.62 5.58
C LEU A 347 -1.01 -2.43 6.30
N LEU A 348 -1.38 -3.33 7.23
CA LEU A 348 -0.43 -4.16 7.98
C LEU A 348 -0.12 -5.50 7.29
N ALA A 349 -1.16 -6.27 6.98
CA ALA A 349 -1.05 -7.59 6.38
C ALA A 349 -0.96 -7.53 4.85
N GLY A 350 -1.52 -6.49 4.24
CA GLY A 350 -1.56 -6.38 2.78
C GLY A 350 -0.19 -6.23 2.12
N PRO A 351 0.74 -5.39 2.61
CA PRO A 351 2.09 -5.35 2.04
C PRO A 351 2.81 -6.68 2.18
N LEU A 352 2.56 -7.43 3.25
CA LEU A 352 3.12 -8.77 3.42
C LEU A 352 2.53 -9.76 2.41
N ALA A 353 1.21 -9.72 2.20
CA ALA A 353 0.54 -10.47 1.14
C ALA A 353 1.11 -10.12 -0.25
N LEU A 354 1.33 -8.83 -0.53
CA LEU A 354 1.94 -8.36 -1.76
C LEU A 354 3.36 -8.91 -1.95
N LEU A 355 4.17 -8.95 -0.89
CA LEU A 355 5.49 -9.57 -0.94
C LEU A 355 5.41 -11.07 -1.20
N VAL A 356 4.46 -11.78 -0.59
CA VAL A 356 4.27 -13.22 -0.83
C VAL A 356 3.88 -13.48 -2.29
N VAL A 357 2.87 -12.78 -2.83
CA VAL A 357 2.45 -12.93 -4.23
C VAL A 357 3.57 -12.52 -5.18
N GLY A 358 4.26 -11.41 -4.90
CA GLY A 358 5.34 -10.91 -5.73
C GLY A 358 6.55 -11.84 -5.75
N VAL A 359 6.96 -12.39 -4.61
CA VAL A 359 8.03 -13.41 -4.54
C VAL A 359 7.59 -14.67 -5.26
N ALA A 360 6.34 -15.12 -5.11
CA ALA A 360 5.82 -16.27 -5.85
C ALA A 360 5.87 -16.03 -7.38
N ALA A 361 5.55 -14.82 -7.85
CA ALA A 361 5.64 -14.47 -9.26
C ALA A 361 7.10 -14.49 -9.77
N VAL A 362 8.04 -13.92 -9.01
CA VAL A 362 9.48 -13.95 -9.35
C VAL A 362 10.03 -15.38 -9.34
N LEU A 363 9.60 -16.22 -8.40
CA LEU A 363 9.98 -17.63 -8.37
C LEU A 363 9.37 -18.41 -9.54
N ALA A 364 8.13 -18.14 -9.91
CA ALA A 364 7.48 -18.79 -11.05
C ALA A 364 8.20 -18.45 -12.36
N ASP A 365 8.66 -17.21 -12.52
CA ASP A 365 9.50 -16.80 -13.65
C ASP A 365 10.87 -17.50 -13.64
N GLY A 366 11.56 -17.52 -12.49
CA GLY A 366 12.85 -18.19 -12.35
C GLY A 366 12.81 -19.72 -12.49
N LEU A 367 11.64 -20.33 -12.33
CA LEU A 367 11.38 -21.76 -12.59
C LEU A 367 10.86 -22.02 -14.02
N GLU A 368 10.83 -21.00 -14.88
CA GLU A 368 10.34 -21.07 -16.26
C GLU A 368 8.89 -21.58 -16.37
N LEU A 369 8.08 -21.38 -15.31
CA LEU A 369 6.65 -21.74 -15.31
C LEU A 369 5.81 -20.74 -16.10
N LEU A 370 6.33 -19.53 -16.29
CA LEU A 370 5.68 -18.46 -17.04
C LEU A 370 6.27 -18.40 -18.46
N PRO A 371 5.44 -18.31 -19.50
CA PRO A 371 5.94 -18.17 -20.86
C PRO A 371 6.61 -16.82 -21.02
N THR A 372 7.91 -16.82 -21.32
CA THR A 372 8.80 -15.63 -21.41
C THR A 372 8.22 -14.49 -22.26
N ARG A 373 7.41 -14.82 -23.27
CA ARG A 373 6.85 -13.86 -24.24
C ARG A 373 5.38 -13.51 -23.98
N ALA A 374 4.68 -14.28 -23.15
CA ALA A 374 3.22 -14.24 -23.04
C ALA A 374 2.72 -14.27 -21.59
N THR A 375 3.51 -13.83 -20.61
CA THR A 375 3.14 -13.85 -19.19
C THR A 375 1.82 -13.14 -18.91
N GLY A 376 1.64 -11.91 -19.43
CA GLY A 376 0.40 -11.15 -19.26
C GLY A 376 -0.84 -11.87 -19.82
N PRO A 377 -0.83 -12.30 -21.10
CA PRO A 377 -1.90 -13.13 -21.67
C PRO A 377 -2.12 -14.46 -20.96
N ALA A 378 -1.05 -15.14 -20.52
CA ALA A 378 -1.14 -16.39 -19.76
C ALA A 378 -1.90 -16.17 -18.45
N VAL A 379 -1.55 -15.12 -17.70
CA VAL A 379 -2.22 -14.75 -16.45
C VAL A 379 -3.67 -14.35 -16.72
N ALA A 380 -3.94 -13.63 -17.82
CA ALA A 380 -5.28 -13.22 -18.22
C ALA A 380 -6.20 -14.44 -18.47
N ALA A 381 -5.73 -15.38 -19.28
CA ALA A 381 -6.43 -16.61 -19.62
C ALA A 381 -6.58 -17.55 -18.42
N THR A 382 -5.53 -17.71 -17.61
CA THR A 382 -5.55 -18.52 -16.39
C THR A 382 -6.56 -17.97 -15.37
N GLY A 383 -6.64 -16.65 -15.23
CA GLY A 383 -7.66 -15.99 -14.41
C GLY A 383 -9.08 -16.37 -14.86
N LEU A 384 -9.38 -16.33 -16.16
CA LEU A 384 -10.69 -16.76 -16.69
C LEU A 384 -10.96 -18.25 -16.48
N LEU A 385 -9.94 -19.10 -16.55
CA LEU A 385 -10.07 -20.53 -16.26
C LEU A 385 -10.41 -20.77 -14.77
N PHE A 386 -9.75 -20.05 -13.86
CA PHE A 386 -10.09 -20.10 -12.43
C PHE A 386 -11.49 -19.55 -12.15
N VAL A 387 -11.95 -18.53 -12.90
CA VAL A 387 -13.34 -18.09 -12.84
C VAL A 387 -14.28 -19.23 -13.21
N ALA A 388 -14.02 -19.96 -14.30
CA ALA A 388 -14.83 -21.11 -14.72
C ALA A 388 -14.89 -22.19 -13.64
N ILE A 389 -13.75 -22.54 -13.03
CA ILE A 389 -13.67 -23.47 -11.89
C ILE A 389 -14.51 -22.95 -10.71
N GLY A 390 -14.42 -21.65 -10.44
CA GLY A 390 -15.15 -20.99 -9.37
C GLY A 390 -16.66 -21.00 -9.60
N LEU A 391 -17.13 -20.80 -10.84
CA LEU A 391 -18.56 -20.88 -11.20
C LEU A 391 -19.08 -22.33 -11.16
N GLY A 392 -18.24 -23.30 -11.52
CA GLY A 392 -18.55 -24.73 -11.50
C GLY A 392 -19.90 -25.09 -12.14
N GLY A 393 -20.52 -26.19 -11.71
CA GLY A 393 -21.82 -26.62 -12.26
C GLY A 393 -23.03 -25.74 -11.93
N GLY A 394 -22.86 -24.66 -11.15
CA GLY A 394 -23.97 -23.81 -10.70
C GLY A 394 -24.46 -22.83 -11.78
N GLU A 395 -23.57 -22.40 -12.66
CA GLU A 395 -23.87 -21.52 -13.80
C GLU A 395 -23.18 -22.05 -15.06
N PRO A 396 -23.71 -23.13 -15.68
CA PRO A 396 -23.03 -23.85 -16.76
C PRO A 396 -22.72 -22.98 -17.98
N VAL A 397 -23.66 -22.11 -18.38
CA VAL A 397 -23.49 -21.23 -19.55
C VAL A 397 -22.36 -20.22 -19.33
N LEU A 398 -22.28 -19.61 -18.14
CA LEU A 398 -21.17 -18.72 -17.80
C LEU A 398 -19.85 -19.47 -17.69
N THR A 399 -19.87 -20.71 -17.23
CA THR A 399 -18.69 -21.59 -17.19
C THR A 399 -18.18 -21.90 -18.60
N PHE A 400 -19.04 -22.23 -19.55
CA PHE A 400 -18.63 -22.43 -20.94
C PHE A 400 -18.13 -21.13 -21.58
N ALA A 401 -18.80 -20.01 -21.33
CA ALA A 401 -18.39 -18.70 -21.84
C ALA A 401 -17.02 -18.26 -21.29
N THR A 402 -16.74 -18.53 -20.01
CA THR A 402 -15.45 -18.22 -19.37
C THR A 402 -14.33 -19.11 -19.88
N VAL A 403 -14.56 -20.41 -20.08
CA VAL A 403 -13.58 -21.31 -20.71
C VAL A 403 -13.28 -20.90 -22.15
N ALA A 404 -14.32 -20.66 -22.96
CA ALA A 404 -14.15 -20.19 -24.33
C ALA A 404 -13.43 -18.84 -24.38
N GLY A 405 -13.77 -17.93 -23.45
CA GLY A 405 -13.08 -16.66 -23.29
C GLY A 405 -11.61 -16.80 -22.91
N ALA A 406 -11.27 -17.74 -22.02
CA ALA A 406 -9.89 -18.05 -21.65
C ALA A 406 -9.06 -18.51 -22.86
N LEU A 407 -9.60 -19.46 -23.63
CA LEU A 407 -8.96 -19.97 -24.84
C LEU A 407 -8.81 -18.89 -25.90
N LEU A 408 -9.84 -18.07 -26.10
CA LEU A 408 -9.82 -16.96 -27.06
C LEU A 408 -8.79 -15.89 -26.69
N VAL A 409 -8.72 -15.51 -25.41
CA VAL A 409 -7.73 -14.54 -24.91
C VAL A 409 -6.31 -15.07 -25.12
N TRP A 410 -6.07 -16.35 -24.84
CA TRP A 410 -4.78 -17.00 -25.07
C TRP A 410 -4.42 -17.04 -26.56
N ASP A 411 -5.31 -17.55 -27.41
CA ASP A 411 -5.11 -17.72 -28.85
C ASP A 411 -4.81 -16.37 -29.54
N VAL A 412 -5.71 -15.39 -29.38
CA VAL A 412 -5.57 -14.09 -30.05
C VAL A 412 -4.32 -13.35 -29.59
N SER A 413 -3.95 -13.44 -28.30
CA SER A 413 -2.76 -12.78 -27.78
C SER A 413 -1.47 -13.46 -28.24
N THR A 414 -1.42 -14.79 -28.25
CA THR A 414 -0.24 -15.54 -28.72
C THR A 414 -0.04 -15.38 -30.22
N PHE A 415 -1.12 -15.37 -31.00
CA PHE A 415 -1.08 -15.03 -32.43
C PHE A 415 -0.56 -13.61 -32.65
N GLY A 416 -1.07 -12.63 -31.91
CA GLY A 416 -0.62 -11.24 -32.00
C GLY A 416 0.87 -11.07 -31.68
N LEU A 417 1.35 -11.74 -30.63
CA LEU A 417 2.76 -11.75 -30.25
C LEU A 417 3.64 -12.45 -31.29
N GLY A 418 3.22 -13.61 -31.80
CA GLY A 418 3.92 -14.33 -32.87
C GLY A 418 4.03 -13.51 -34.16
N LEU A 419 2.97 -12.80 -34.54
CA LEU A 419 3.00 -11.88 -35.68
C LEU A 419 3.97 -10.72 -35.47
N THR A 420 4.12 -10.19 -34.25
CA THR A 420 5.11 -9.13 -34.00
C THR A 420 6.53 -9.70 -34.08
N ALA A 421 6.75 -10.89 -33.55
CA ALA A 421 8.03 -11.58 -33.61
C ALA A 421 8.51 -11.87 -35.03
N GLU A 422 7.62 -12.41 -35.87
CA GLU A 422 7.98 -12.82 -37.23
C GLU A 422 8.07 -11.66 -38.22
N LEU A 423 7.20 -10.65 -38.06
CA LEU A 423 7.01 -9.60 -39.08
C LEU A 423 7.35 -8.17 -38.61
N GLY A 424 7.71 -7.98 -37.34
CA GLY A 424 7.90 -6.64 -36.75
C GLY A 424 6.63 -5.78 -36.79
N HIS A 425 6.72 -4.47 -36.55
CA HIS A 425 5.54 -3.59 -36.46
C HIS A 425 4.99 -3.09 -37.82
N LEU A 426 4.98 -3.93 -38.85
CA LEU A 426 4.48 -3.55 -40.18
C LEU A 426 2.95 -3.28 -40.16
N PRO A 427 2.47 -2.20 -40.81
CA PRO A 427 1.07 -1.78 -40.77
C PRO A 427 0.08 -2.70 -41.50
N ASP A 428 0.55 -3.51 -42.46
CA ASP A 428 -0.31 -4.37 -43.28
C ASP A 428 -0.80 -5.65 -42.57
N THR A 429 -0.31 -5.96 -41.38
CA THR A 429 -0.75 -7.15 -40.62
C THR A 429 -2.07 -6.95 -39.88
N ARG A 430 -2.55 -5.70 -39.74
CA ARG A 430 -3.78 -5.40 -38.99
C ARG A 430 -4.99 -6.15 -39.55
N ARG A 431 -5.04 -6.36 -40.86
CA ARG A 431 -6.10 -7.14 -41.52
C ARG A 431 -6.04 -8.61 -41.11
N LEU A 432 -4.84 -9.19 -41.01
CA LEU A 432 -4.64 -10.57 -40.56
C LEU A 432 -5.02 -10.74 -39.09
N GLU A 433 -4.64 -9.79 -38.23
CA GLU A 433 -5.03 -9.77 -36.81
C GLU A 433 -6.55 -9.75 -36.64
N LEU A 434 -7.24 -8.83 -37.34
CA LEU A 434 -8.70 -8.73 -37.26
C LEU A 434 -9.41 -9.94 -37.85
N PHE A 435 -8.88 -10.50 -38.93
CA PHE A 435 -9.43 -11.71 -39.53
C PHE A 435 -9.30 -12.91 -38.60
N HIS A 436 -8.10 -13.17 -38.06
CA HIS A 436 -7.88 -14.24 -37.09
C HIS A 436 -8.75 -14.04 -35.85
N ALA A 437 -8.79 -12.83 -35.28
CA ALA A 437 -9.64 -12.53 -34.13
C ALA A 437 -11.13 -12.75 -34.42
N ALA A 438 -11.63 -12.36 -35.60
CA ALA A 438 -13.02 -12.59 -35.99
C ALA A 438 -13.34 -14.08 -36.12
N VAL A 439 -12.45 -14.87 -36.73
CA VAL A 439 -12.58 -16.33 -36.83
C VAL A 439 -12.55 -16.97 -35.44
N ALA A 440 -11.58 -16.61 -34.60
CA ALA A 440 -11.45 -17.14 -33.25
C ALA A 440 -12.68 -16.82 -32.38
N VAL A 441 -13.19 -15.59 -32.46
CA VAL A 441 -14.46 -15.20 -31.81
C VAL A 441 -15.62 -16.04 -32.32
N GLY A 442 -15.73 -16.25 -33.64
CA GLY A 442 -16.76 -17.09 -34.25
C GLY A 442 -16.71 -18.54 -33.75
N VAL A 443 -15.52 -19.13 -33.69
CA VAL A 443 -15.30 -20.49 -33.15
C VAL A 443 -15.66 -20.55 -31.68
N ALA A 444 -15.24 -19.57 -30.87
CA ALA A 444 -15.55 -19.50 -29.45
C ALA A 444 -17.07 -19.39 -29.20
N LEU A 445 -17.77 -18.52 -29.93
CA LEU A 445 -19.23 -18.39 -29.86
C LEU A 445 -19.93 -19.69 -30.27
N GLY A 446 -19.48 -20.32 -31.36
CA GLY A 446 -20.00 -21.61 -31.80
C GLY A 446 -19.83 -22.71 -30.74
N ALA A 447 -18.65 -22.77 -30.10
CA ALA A 447 -18.37 -23.72 -29.02
C ALA A 447 -19.26 -23.49 -27.79
N VAL A 448 -19.47 -22.23 -27.39
CA VAL A 448 -20.38 -21.89 -26.28
C VAL A 448 -21.82 -22.25 -26.61
N LEU A 449 -22.31 -21.94 -27.81
CA LEU A 449 -23.66 -22.28 -28.25
C LEU A 449 -23.88 -23.79 -28.29
N LEU A 450 -22.90 -24.54 -28.79
CA LEU A 450 -22.94 -26.00 -28.81
C LEU A 450 -22.98 -26.56 -27.38
N ALA A 451 -22.05 -26.14 -26.51
CA ALA A 451 -21.98 -26.60 -25.13
C ALA A 451 -23.25 -26.25 -24.33
N ALA A 452 -23.77 -25.03 -24.50
CA ALA A 452 -25.03 -24.61 -23.89
C ALA A 452 -26.23 -25.42 -24.42
N GLY A 453 -26.28 -25.69 -25.73
CA GLY A 453 -27.32 -26.54 -26.32
C GLY A 453 -27.28 -27.97 -25.78
N LEU A 454 -26.08 -28.54 -25.66
CA LEU A 454 -25.87 -29.86 -25.06
C LEU A 454 -26.29 -29.88 -23.58
N GLU A 455 -26.02 -28.80 -22.84
CA GLU A 455 -26.44 -28.67 -21.44
C GLU A 455 -27.97 -28.53 -21.29
N VAL A 456 -28.65 -27.82 -22.19
CA VAL A 456 -30.11 -27.77 -22.24
C VAL A 456 -30.69 -29.15 -22.52
N LEU A 457 -30.10 -29.90 -23.45
CA LEU A 457 -30.50 -31.29 -23.71
C LEU A 457 -30.26 -32.18 -22.49
N ARG A 458 -29.10 -32.05 -21.82
CA ARG A 458 -28.75 -32.78 -20.61
C ARG A 458 -29.72 -32.51 -19.45
N SER A 459 -30.00 -31.24 -19.19
CA SER A 459 -30.82 -30.78 -18.05
C SER A 459 -32.32 -30.88 -18.29
N GLY A 460 -32.77 -30.94 -19.56
CA GLY A 460 -34.15 -31.16 -19.94
C GLY A 460 -34.42 -32.61 -20.35
N ALA A 461 -34.09 -32.95 -21.60
CA ALA A 461 -34.44 -34.22 -22.23
C ALA A 461 -33.83 -35.44 -21.54
N PHE A 462 -32.64 -35.30 -20.95
CA PHE A 462 -31.93 -36.41 -20.30
C PHE A 462 -31.93 -36.35 -18.77
N ALA A 463 -32.70 -35.44 -18.16
CA ALA A 463 -32.76 -35.27 -16.70
C ALA A 463 -33.12 -36.57 -15.96
N GLY A 464 -33.94 -37.42 -16.58
CA GLY A 464 -34.39 -38.71 -16.04
C GLY A 464 -33.44 -39.89 -16.24
N ILE A 465 -32.38 -39.77 -17.05
CA ILE A 465 -31.49 -40.89 -17.44
C ILE A 465 -30.18 -40.91 -16.60
N GLY A 466 -30.02 -39.94 -15.70
CA GLY A 466 -28.80 -39.78 -14.90
C GLY A 466 -27.65 -39.14 -15.68
N THR A 467 -26.71 -38.52 -14.95
CA THR A 467 -25.60 -37.73 -15.53
C THR A 467 -24.70 -38.54 -16.48
N ALA A 468 -24.51 -39.83 -16.21
CA ALA A 468 -23.71 -40.71 -17.04
C ALA A 468 -24.38 -41.04 -18.40
N GLY A 469 -25.70 -41.30 -18.40
CA GLY A 469 -26.44 -41.61 -19.63
C GLY A 469 -26.54 -40.42 -20.58
N GLY A 470 -26.82 -39.23 -20.05
CA GLY A 470 -26.81 -38.00 -20.84
C GLY A 470 -25.43 -37.67 -21.42
N ALA A 471 -24.35 -37.89 -20.67
CA ALA A 471 -22.99 -37.66 -21.14
C ALA A 471 -22.58 -38.60 -22.29
N VAL A 472 -22.99 -39.87 -22.25
CA VAL A 472 -22.73 -40.84 -23.33
C VAL A 472 -23.45 -40.44 -24.62
N VAL A 473 -24.72 -40.02 -24.55
CA VAL A 473 -25.49 -39.59 -25.72
C VAL A 473 -24.92 -38.30 -26.33
N ILE A 474 -24.51 -37.35 -25.49
CA ILE A 474 -23.84 -36.13 -25.91
C ILE A 474 -22.48 -36.43 -26.57
N ALA A 475 -21.68 -37.33 -25.99
CA ALA A 475 -20.42 -37.76 -26.56
C ALA A 475 -20.61 -38.47 -27.91
N PHE A 476 -21.61 -39.35 -28.04
CA PHE A 476 -21.94 -40.01 -29.31
C PHE A 476 -22.41 -39.01 -30.38
N GLY A 477 -23.25 -38.04 -30.00
CA GLY A 477 -23.69 -36.97 -30.89
C GLY A 477 -22.52 -36.08 -31.34
N ALA A 478 -21.59 -35.75 -30.44
CA ALA A 478 -20.39 -35.00 -30.77
C ALA A 478 -19.46 -35.79 -31.72
N VAL A 479 -19.27 -37.09 -31.49
CA VAL A 479 -18.51 -37.97 -32.41
C VAL A 479 -19.17 -38.02 -33.79
N LEU A 480 -20.50 -38.16 -33.87
CA LEU A 480 -21.25 -38.14 -35.13
C LEU A 480 -21.14 -36.80 -35.87
N LEU A 481 -21.10 -35.67 -35.16
CA LEU A 481 -20.88 -34.34 -35.74
C LEU A 481 -19.42 -34.13 -36.20
N LEU A 482 -18.46 -34.88 -35.66
CA LEU A 482 -17.06 -34.86 -36.07
C LEU A 482 -16.75 -35.78 -37.27
N VAL A 483 -17.61 -36.74 -37.58
CA VAL A 483 -17.44 -37.65 -38.75
C VAL A 483 -17.38 -36.88 -40.09
N PRO A 484 -18.25 -35.89 -40.37
CA PRO A 484 -18.18 -35.08 -41.59
C PRO A 484 -16.97 -34.15 -41.65
N LEU A 485 -16.38 -33.80 -40.50
CA LEU A 485 -15.24 -32.88 -40.40
C LEU A 485 -13.88 -33.58 -40.61
N ARG A 486 -13.86 -34.92 -40.72
CA ARG A 486 -12.63 -35.68 -40.95
C ARG A 486 -12.14 -35.71 -42.40
N GLY A 487 -12.88 -35.13 -43.34
CA GLY A 487 -12.52 -35.16 -44.77
C GLY A 487 -12.89 -36.49 -45.40
#